data_AF-A0A7C3ACR5-F1
#
_entry.id   AF-A0A7C3ACR5-F1
#
_cell.length_a   1.000
_cell.length_b   1.000
_cell.length_c   1.000
_cell.angle_alpha   90.00
_cell.angle_beta   90.00
_cell.angle_gamma   90.00
#
_symmetry.space_group_name_H-M   'P 1'
#
loop_
_entity.id
_entity.type
_entity.pdbx_description
1 polymer ?
#
loop_
_entity_poly.entity_id
_entity_poly.type
_entity_poly.pdbx_seq_one_letter_code
_entity_poly.pdbx_strand_id
1 'polypeptide(L)'
;PITYFKKMGITAYPLALCSILMLTYIIERAYAFYKARSRIGTEQFVSQITEALRNDNIMEAVSICEEAGGPLANVLKAGLLRYSQAMIEDKEITKEDIQEAIEEAGLLEIPQLERNLAVLGTIAVIAPLLGLLGTVTGMIKSFTTIALEGTGDPQQLAGGISEALLTTATGLTIAIPTMVAYNYFDARVSRFVLEIQQVSTEIINSLLLGRSGGGSAEA
;
A
#
# COMPACT_ATOMS: atom_id res chain seq x y z
N PRO A 1 -24.29 20.37 -12.51
CA PRO A 1 -23.02 20.14 -11.77
C PRO A 1 -22.40 21.43 -11.18
N ILE A 2 -22.15 22.47 -11.99
CA ILE A 2 -21.46 23.72 -11.56
C ILE A 2 -22.31 24.55 -10.58
N THR A 3 -23.64 24.50 -10.70
CA THR A 3 -24.58 25.22 -9.81
C THR A 3 -24.61 24.68 -8.37
N TYR A 4 -24.30 23.39 -8.17
CA TYR A 4 -24.25 22.74 -6.86
C TYR A 4 -22.95 23.04 -6.12
N PHE A 5 -21.86 23.21 -6.87
CA PHE A 5 -20.53 23.53 -6.32
C PHE A 5 -20.47 24.94 -5.72
N LYS A 6 -21.15 25.90 -6.37
CA LYS A 6 -21.33 27.26 -5.83
C LYS A 6 -22.20 27.31 -4.57
N LYS A 7 -23.06 26.29 -4.37
CA LYS A 7 -23.90 26.21 -3.17
C LYS A 7 -23.07 25.77 -1.96
N MET A 8 -22.31 24.68 -2.02
CA MET A 8 -21.62 24.05 -0.87
C MET A 8 -20.65 24.91 0.00
N GLY A 9 -20.47 26.20 -0.28
CA GLY A 9 -19.72 27.11 0.60
C GLY A 9 -18.22 26.79 0.71
N ILE A 10 -17.59 27.24 1.81
CA ILE A 10 -16.13 27.15 2.01
C ILE A 10 -15.67 25.68 2.17
N THR A 11 -16.54 24.79 2.67
CA THR A 11 -16.26 23.35 2.84
C THR A 11 -16.20 22.59 1.51
N ALA A 12 -16.67 23.18 0.40
CA ALA A 12 -16.56 22.61 -0.94
C ALA A 12 -15.09 22.49 -1.41
N TYR A 13 -14.25 23.47 -1.09
CA TYR A 13 -12.84 23.49 -1.53
C TYR A 13 -12.00 22.33 -0.97
N PRO A 14 -11.99 22.04 0.35
CA PRO A 14 -11.24 20.90 0.87
C PRO A 14 -11.82 19.56 0.38
N LEU A 15 -13.14 19.44 0.20
CA LEU A 15 -13.74 18.24 -0.40
C LEU A 15 -13.31 18.05 -1.87
N ALA A 16 -13.20 19.13 -2.64
CA ALA A 16 -12.67 19.10 -4.00
C ALA A 16 -11.25 18.56 -4.03
N LEU A 17 -10.40 19.08 -3.14
CA LEU A 17 -9.02 18.66 -3.01
C LEU A 17 -8.94 17.17 -2.64
N CYS A 18 -9.74 16.71 -1.67
CA CYS A 18 -9.82 15.29 -1.31
C CYS A 18 -10.21 14.41 -2.50
N SER A 19 -11.17 14.84 -3.33
CA SER A 19 -11.59 14.09 -4.53
C SER A 19 -10.48 13.98 -5.57
N ILE A 20 -9.73 15.06 -5.83
CA ILE A 20 -8.62 15.06 -6.78
C ILE A 20 -7.48 14.19 -6.27
N LEU A 21 -7.10 14.35 -4.99
CA LEU A 21 -6.04 13.56 -4.37
C LEU A 21 -6.40 12.07 -4.35
N MET A 22 -7.63 11.74 -3.99
CA MET A 22 -8.14 10.37 -4.04
C MET A 22 -7.92 9.74 -5.42
N LEU A 23 -8.42 10.35 -6.49
CA LEU A 23 -8.26 9.80 -7.85
C LEU A 23 -6.79 9.67 -8.23
N THR A 24 -5.99 10.69 -7.91
CA THR A 24 -4.55 10.70 -8.20
C THR A 24 -3.85 9.51 -7.53
N TYR A 25 -4.05 9.32 -6.22
CA TYR A 25 -3.39 8.26 -5.48
C TYR A 25 -3.93 6.86 -5.81
N ILE A 26 -5.23 6.71 -6.10
CA ILE A 26 -5.79 5.43 -6.57
C ILE A 26 -5.14 5.03 -7.90
N ILE A 27 -5.03 5.95 -8.86
CA ILE A 27 -4.43 5.67 -10.17
C ILE A 27 -2.93 5.39 -10.02
N GLU A 28 -2.21 6.21 -9.24
CA GLU A 28 -0.79 6.02 -8.98
C GLU A 28 -0.52 4.64 -8.36
N ARG A 29 -1.33 4.22 -7.36
CA ARG A 29 -1.19 2.90 -6.74
C ARG A 29 -1.59 1.78 -7.68
N ALA A 30 -2.65 1.91 -8.45
CA ALA A 30 -3.02 0.92 -9.45
C ALA A 30 -1.88 0.70 -10.46
N TYR A 31 -1.24 1.77 -10.92
CA TYR A 31 -0.08 1.69 -11.81
C TYR A 31 1.16 1.12 -11.11
N ALA A 32 1.45 1.53 -9.88
CA ALA A 32 2.56 1.01 -9.10
C ALA A 32 2.44 -0.51 -8.87
N PHE A 33 1.25 -0.99 -8.49
CA PHE A 33 0.98 -2.44 -8.34
C PHE A 33 1.01 -3.19 -9.67
N TYR A 34 0.52 -2.59 -10.75
CA TYR A 34 0.62 -3.19 -12.08
C TYR A 34 2.08 -3.35 -12.53
N LYS A 35 2.94 -2.37 -12.23
CA LYS A 35 4.37 -2.38 -12.55
C LYS A 35 5.21 -3.22 -11.59
N ALA A 36 4.85 -3.26 -10.31
CA ALA A 36 5.52 -4.03 -9.26
C ALA A 36 5.20 -5.53 -9.34
N ARG A 37 4.19 -5.92 -10.14
CA ARG A 37 4.00 -7.32 -10.50
C ARG A 37 5.25 -7.80 -11.22
N SER A 38 5.89 -8.83 -10.66
CA SER A 38 7.07 -9.46 -11.22
C SER A 38 6.83 -9.83 -12.69
N ARG A 39 7.82 -9.57 -13.55
CA ARG A 39 7.73 -9.90 -14.99
C ARG A 39 7.57 -11.41 -15.21
N ILE A 40 8.11 -12.19 -14.27
CA ILE A 40 8.02 -13.63 -14.16
C ILE A 40 7.01 -13.93 -13.03
N GLY A 41 6.01 -14.79 -13.24
CA GLY A 41 5.04 -15.10 -12.19
C GLY A 41 5.73 -15.68 -10.95
N THR A 42 5.26 -15.36 -9.72
CA THR A 42 5.93 -15.78 -8.48
C THR A 42 6.21 -17.28 -8.43
N GLU A 43 5.28 -18.13 -8.87
CA GLU A 43 5.47 -19.59 -8.87
C GLU A 43 6.65 -20.01 -9.76
N GLN A 44 6.79 -19.43 -10.94
CA GLN A 44 7.91 -19.71 -11.84
C GLN A 44 9.22 -19.17 -11.27
N PHE A 45 9.18 -18.01 -10.62
CA PHE A 45 10.33 -17.40 -9.99
C PHE A 45 10.87 -18.25 -8.82
N VAL A 46 9.99 -18.69 -7.92
CA VAL A 46 10.36 -19.57 -6.80
C VAL A 46 10.89 -20.90 -7.34
N SER A 47 10.23 -21.50 -8.34
CA SER A 47 10.69 -22.76 -8.94
C SER A 47 12.09 -22.66 -9.52
N GLN A 48 12.41 -21.57 -10.24
CA GLN A 48 13.74 -21.37 -10.83
C GLN A 48 14.83 -21.15 -9.77
N ILE A 49 14.52 -20.38 -8.72
CA ILE A 49 15.46 -20.19 -7.60
C ILE A 49 15.71 -21.52 -6.89
N THR A 50 14.66 -22.27 -6.54
CA THR A 50 14.81 -23.55 -5.86
C THR A 50 15.60 -24.56 -6.70
N GLU A 51 15.46 -24.54 -8.02
CA GLU A 51 16.26 -25.36 -8.93
C GLU A 51 17.73 -24.93 -8.97
N ALA A 52 18.03 -23.62 -9.06
CA ALA A 52 19.39 -23.10 -9.02
C ALA A 52 20.08 -23.41 -7.68
N LEU A 53 19.36 -23.31 -6.56
CA LEU A 53 19.85 -23.65 -5.22
C LEU A 53 20.13 -25.15 -5.07
N ARG A 54 19.32 -26.02 -5.69
CA ARG A 54 19.57 -27.47 -5.72
C ARG A 54 20.84 -27.86 -6.48
N ASN A 55 21.24 -27.04 -7.45
CA ASN A 55 22.47 -27.24 -8.22
C ASN A 55 23.68 -26.54 -7.57
N ASP A 56 23.56 -26.08 -6.32
CA ASP A 56 24.56 -25.28 -5.58
C ASP A 56 25.04 -24.01 -6.32
N ASN A 57 24.25 -23.52 -7.28
CA ASN A 57 24.61 -22.36 -8.09
C ASN A 57 23.96 -21.08 -7.55
N ILE A 58 24.52 -20.56 -6.46
CA ILE A 58 24.01 -19.35 -5.79
C ILE A 58 24.08 -18.12 -6.72
N MET A 59 25.09 -18.04 -7.59
CA MET A 59 25.22 -16.93 -8.54
C MET A 59 24.10 -16.91 -9.58
N GLU A 60 23.66 -18.08 -10.05
CA GLU A 60 22.50 -18.19 -10.93
C GLU A 60 21.21 -17.78 -10.23
N ALA A 61 21.02 -18.19 -8.97
CA ALA A 61 19.88 -17.74 -8.16
C ALA A 61 19.85 -16.21 -7.98
N VAL A 62 21.02 -15.57 -7.78
CA VAL A 62 21.13 -14.11 -7.72
C VAL A 62 20.79 -13.46 -9.07
N SER A 63 21.25 -14.02 -10.19
CA SER A 63 20.92 -13.52 -11.54
C SER A 63 19.42 -13.60 -11.82
N ILE A 64 18.76 -14.69 -11.43
CA ILE A 64 17.31 -14.86 -11.56
C ILE A 64 16.56 -13.77 -10.77
N CYS A 65 17.03 -13.42 -9.58
CA CYS A 65 16.48 -12.29 -8.82
C CYS A 65 16.65 -10.95 -9.54
N GLU A 66 17.81 -10.70 -10.17
CA GLU A 66 18.03 -9.47 -10.93
C GLU A 66 17.14 -9.36 -12.17
N GLU A 67 16.92 -10.47 -12.87
CA GLU A 67 16.07 -10.53 -14.06
C GLU A 67 14.58 -10.40 -13.73
N ALA A 68 14.12 -11.08 -12.68
CA ALA A 68 12.73 -11.03 -12.24
C ALA A 68 12.33 -9.61 -11.82
N GLY A 69 13.20 -8.97 -11.04
CA GLY A 69 13.02 -7.64 -10.48
C GLY A 69 11.82 -7.54 -9.52
N GLY A 70 11.72 -6.37 -8.89
CA GLY A 70 10.64 -6.05 -7.96
C GLY A 70 10.92 -6.44 -6.49
N PRO A 71 9.97 -6.15 -5.60
CA PRO A 71 10.23 -6.17 -4.15
C PRO A 71 10.63 -7.55 -3.62
N LEU A 72 9.92 -8.60 -4.04
CA LEU A 72 10.22 -9.98 -3.63
C LEU A 72 11.63 -10.40 -4.05
N ALA A 73 12.00 -10.11 -5.29
CA ALA A 73 13.30 -10.49 -5.83
C ALA A 73 14.45 -9.71 -5.16
N ASN A 74 14.25 -8.42 -4.89
CA ASN A 74 15.23 -7.59 -4.18
C ASN A 74 15.48 -8.10 -2.76
N VAL A 75 14.42 -8.48 -2.04
CA VAL A 75 14.52 -8.99 -0.67
C VAL A 75 15.21 -10.36 -0.63
N LEU A 76 14.83 -11.28 -1.52
CA LEU A 76 15.48 -12.60 -1.58
C LEU A 76 16.94 -12.51 -2.03
N LYS A 77 17.25 -11.61 -2.98
CA LYS A 77 18.62 -11.34 -3.42
C LYS A 77 19.52 -10.91 -2.26
N ALA A 78 19.03 -10.08 -1.34
CA ALA A 78 19.80 -9.66 -0.17
C ALA A 78 20.20 -10.87 0.70
N GLY A 79 19.25 -11.78 0.97
CA GLY A 79 19.53 -13.02 1.69
C GLY A 79 20.53 -13.93 0.97
N LEU A 80 20.37 -14.12 -0.35
CA LEU A 80 21.29 -14.93 -1.17
C LEU A 80 22.71 -14.34 -1.23
N LEU A 81 22.82 -13.02 -1.37
CA LEU A 81 24.12 -12.34 -1.35
C LEU A 81 24.80 -12.45 0.01
N ARG A 82 24.04 -12.34 1.11
CA ARG A 82 24.57 -12.51 2.46
C ARG A 82 25.13 -13.92 2.65
N TYR A 83 24.41 -14.94 2.17
CA TYR A 83 24.87 -16.33 2.16
C TYR A 83 26.14 -16.50 1.32
N SER A 84 26.15 -15.99 0.09
CA SER A 84 27.31 -16.08 -0.81
C SER A 84 28.55 -15.40 -0.22
N GLN A 85 28.41 -14.26 0.46
CA GLN A 85 29.53 -13.56 1.09
C GLN A 85 30.14 -14.37 2.24
N ALA A 86 29.30 -14.95 3.10
CA ALA A 86 29.79 -15.78 4.20
C ALA A 86 30.55 -17.03 3.71
N MET A 87 30.12 -17.61 2.57
CA MET A 87 30.81 -18.72 1.93
C MET A 87 32.20 -18.32 1.40
N ILE A 88 32.37 -17.09 0.90
CA ILE A 88 33.68 -16.58 0.43
C ILE A 88 34.62 -16.28 1.60
N GLU A 89 34.06 -15.86 2.74
CA GLU A 89 34.80 -15.49 3.96
C GLU A 89 35.08 -16.69 4.88
N ASP A 90 34.72 -17.92 4.49
CA ASP A 90 34.76 -19.13 5.33
C ASP A 90 34.12 -18.93 6.71
N LYS A 91 33.09 -18.09 6.77
CA LYS A 91 32.41 -17.73 8.01
C LYS A 91 31.21 -18.64 8.23
N GLU A 92 31.04 -19.09 9.47
CA GLU A 92 29.84 -19.81 9.86
C GLU A 92 28.62 -18.88 9.77
N ILE A 93 27.72 -19.16 8.83
CA ILE A 93 26.46 -18.44 8.68
C ILE A 93 25.32 -19.22 9.33
N THR A 94 24.52 -18.50 10.11
CA THR A 94 23.33 -19.03 10.77
C THR A 94 22.06 -18.68 9.99
N LYS A 95 20.94 -19.31 10.36
CA LYS A 95 19.62 -18.95 9.80
C LYS A 95 19.30 -17.49 10.09
N GLU A 96 19.64 -17.05 11.30
CA GLU A 96 19.40 -15.73 11.82
C GLU A 96 20.12 -14.66 10.99
N ASP A 97 21.38 -14.89 10.60
CA ASP A 97 22.15 -13.95 9.77
C ASP A 97 21.50 -13.70 8.39
N ILE A 98 20.95 -14.75 7.76
CA ILE A 98 20.28 -14.65 6.45
C ILE A 98 18.92 -13.96 6.63
N GLN A 99 18.20 -14.31 7.69
CA GLN A 99 16.91 -13.70 8.00
C GLN A 99 17.06 -12.21 8.31
N GLU A 100 18.09 -11.80 9.03
CA GLU A 100 18.39 -10.39 9.32
C GLU A 100 18.62 -9.61 8.01
N ALA A 101 19.41 -10.14 7.07
CA ALA A 101 19.63 -9.48 5.78
C ALA A 101 18.34 -9.35 4.93
N ILE A 102 17.45 -10.35 5.00
CA ILE A 102 16.14 -10.32 4.35
C ILE A 102 15.23 -9.29 5.01
N GLU A 103 15.22 -9.23 6.34
CA GLU A 103 14.43 -8.25 7.11
C GLU A 103 14.92 -6.82 6.83
N GLU A 104 16.23 -6.57 6.81
CA GLU A 104 16.82 -5.28 6.44
C GLU A 104 16.40 -4.83 5.03
N ALA A 105 16.46 -5.74 4.05
CA ALA A 105 15.98 -5.43 2.71
C ALA A 105 14.46 -5.18 2.69
N GLY A 106 13.70 -5.94 3.47
CA GLY A 106 12.25 -5.75 3.66
C GLY A 106 11.91 -4.36 4.21
N LEU A 107 12.70 -3.84 5.15
CA LEU A 107 12.53 -2.48 5.70
C LEU A 107 12.70 -1.38 4.66
N LEU A 108 13.41 -1.64 3.55
CA LEU A 108 13.56 -0.69 2.45
C LEU A 108 12.46 -0.82 1.39
N GLU A 109 11.99 -2.04 1.13
CA GLU A 109 11.04 -2.34 0.04
C GLU A 109 9.57 -2.20 0.48
N ILE A 110 9.19 -2.68 1.67
CA ILE A 110 7.81 -2.68 2.16
C ILE A 110 7.24 -1.25 2.27
N PRO A 111 7.95 -0.27 2.86
CA PRO A 111 7.43 1.10 2.96
C PRO A 111 7.19 1.76 1.59
N GLN A 112 7.90 1.35 0.54
CA GLN A 112 7.68 1.87 -0.81
C GLN A 112 6.36 1.37 -1.42
N LEU A 113 5.97 0.14 -1.08
CA LEU A 113 4.66 -0.42 -1.43
C LEU A 113 3.55 0.26 -0.63
N GLU A 114 3.78 0.53 0.65
CA GLU A 114 2.86 1.23 1.55
C GLU A 114 2.73 2.73 1.27
N ARG A 115 3.68 3.30 0.51
CA ARG A 115 3.68 4.73 0.20
C ARG A 115 2.33 5.19 -0.36
N ASN A 116 1.84 6.31 0.15
CA ASN A 116 0.57 6.94 -0.21
C ASN A 116 -0.71 6.19 0.21
N LEU A 117 -0.64 4.95 0.71
CA LEU A 117 -1.80 4.28 1.33
C LEU A 117 -2.28 5.02 2.59
N ALA A 118 -1.34 5.49 3.42
CA ALA A 118 -1.68 6.29 4.60
C ALA A 118 -2.48 7.55 4.25
N VAL A 119 -2.21 8.16 3.09
CA VAL A 119 -2.95 9.32 2.59
C VAL A 119 -4.37 8.93 2.18
N LEU A 120 -4.55 7.81 1.48
CA LEU A 120 -5.89 7.28 1.15
C LEU A 120 -6.69 6.96 2.42
N GLY A 121 -6.08 6.30 3.41
CA GLY A 121 -6.72 6.03 4.69
C GLY A 121 -7.14 7.32 5.41
N THR A 122 -6.27 8.34 5.38
CA THR A 122 -6.58 9.67 5.93
C THR A 122 -7.74 10.34 5.20
N ILE A 123 -7.77 10.32 3.86
CA ILE A 123 -8.86 10.90 3.06
C ILE A 123 -10.18 10.18 3.33
N ALA A 124 -10.17 8.85 3.47
CA ALA A 124 -11.35 8.05 3.77
C ALA A 124 -12.00 8.46 5.11
N VAL A 125 -11.21 8.87 6.10
CA VAL A 125 -11.70 9.34 7.40
C VAL A 125 -12.05 10.82 7.39
N ILE A 126 -11.26 11.67 6.73
CA ILE A 126 -11.46 13.13 6.78
C ILE A 126 -12.61 13.58 5.86
N ALA A 127 -12.84 12.95 4.70
CA ALA A 127 -13.87 13.39 3.76
C ALA A 127 -15.30 13.37 4.36
N PRO A 128 -15.74 12.34 5.11
CA PRO A 128 -17.03 12.37 5.81
C PRO A 128 -17.09 13.42 6.90
N LEU A 129 -15.99 13.63 7.65
CA LEU A 129 -15.92 14.63 8.71
C LEU A 129 -16.03 16.05 8.15
N LEU A 130 -15.42 16.32 6.99
CA LEU A 130 -15.59 17.58 6.25
C LEU A 130 -17.03 17.76 5.75
N GLY A 131 -17.67 16.68 5.30
CA GLY A 131 -19.09 16.70 4.92
C GLY A 131 -20.01 16.99 6.10
N LEU A 132 -19.73 16.42 7.28
CA LEU A 132 -20.45 16.70 8.53
C LEU A 132 -20.19 18.15 9.01
N LEU A 133 -18.96 18.64 8.89
CA LEU A 133 -18.66 20.05 9.17
C LEU A 133 -19.44 20.98 8.24
N GLY A 134 -19.58 20.60 6.97
CA GLY A 134 -20.42 21.29 5.98
C GLY A 134 -21.89 21.36 6.40
N THR A 135 -22.47 20.27 6.93
CA THR A 135 -23.85 20.32 7.42
C THR A 135 -24.00 21.20 8.64
N VAL A 136 -23.10 21.09 9.63
CA VAL A 136 -23.15 21.90 10.84
C VAL A 136 -23.05 23.39 10.50
N THR A 137 -22.09 23.77 9.66
CA THR A 137 -21.91 25.17 9.24
C THR A 137 -23.08 25.70 8.41
N GLY A 138 -23.63 24.89 7.50
CA GLY A 138 -24.82 25.24 6.73
C GLY A 138 -26.06 25.45 7.60
N MET A 139 -26.29 24.56 8.57
CA MET A 139 -27.39 24.66 9.53
C MET A 139 -27.26 25.88 10.44
N ILE A 140 -26.04 26.18 10.95
CA ILE A 140 -25.77 27.39 11.73
C ILE A 140 -26.14 28.65 10.94
N LYS A 141 -25.73 28.71 9.66
CA LYS A 141 -26.03 29.84 8.78
C LYS A 141 -27.54 30.00 8.57
N SER A 142 -28.26 28.91 8.27
CA SER A 142 -29.72 28.92 8.11
C SER A 142 -30.46 29.42 9.35
N PHE A 143 -30.08 28.95 10.54
CA PHE A 143 -30.72 29.39 11.80
C PHE A 143 -30.34 30.82 12.18
N THR A 144 -29.14 31.27 11.85
CA THR A 144 -28.72 32.65 12.10
C THR A 144 -29.52 33.63 11.23
N THR A 145 -29.80 33.28 9.96
CA THR A 145 -30.69 34.07 9.11
C THR A 145 -32.09 34.17 9.72
N ILE A 146 -32.65 33.06 10.23
CA ILE A 146 -33.95 33.08 10.93
C ILE A 146 -33.92 33.99 12.17
N ALA A 147 -32.85 33.90 12.97
CA ALA A 147 -32.72 34.69 14.19
C ALA A 147 -32.65 36.22 13.92
N LEU A 148 -32.04 36.62 12.79
CA LEU A 148 -31.87 38.02 12.42
C LEU A 148 -33.05 38.60 11.64
N GLU A 149 -33.67 37.81 10.76
CA GLU A 149 -34.69 38.28 9.80
C GLU A 149 -36.12 37.81 10.14
N GLY A 150 -36.31 37.02 11.21
CA GLY A 150 -37.59 36.41 11.58
C GLY A 150 -37.79 35.04 10.91
N THR A 151 -39.02 34.55 10.75
CA THR A 151 -39.25 33.21 10.14
C THR A 151 -38.67 33.04 8.74
N GLY A 152 -38.20 34.13 8.11
CA GLY A 152 -37.53 34.13 6.82
C GLY A 152 -38.45 33.65 5.69
N ASP A 153 -37.91 33.62 4.48
CA ASP A 153 -38.54 32.92 3.35
C ASP A 153 -38.29 31.40 3.50
N PRO A 154 -39.33 30.56 3.64
CA PRO A 154 -39.18 29.09 3.71
C PRO A 154 -38.36 28.51 2.56
N GLN A 155 -38.38 29.16 1.39
CA GLN A 155 -37.60 28.76 0.22
C GLN A 155 -36.09 28.89 0.48
N GLN A 156 -35.66 29.94 1.19
CA GLN A 156 -34.26 30.17 1.53
C GLN A 156 -33.78 29.19 2.60
N LEU A 157 -34.63 28.91 3.60
CA LEU A 157 -34.35 27.91 4.62
C LEU A 157 -34.15 26.52 4.01
N ALA A 158 -35.08 26.09 3.15
CA ALA A 158 -34.97 24.83 2.43
C ALA A 158 -33.70 24.76 1.57
N GLY A 159 -33.29 25.90 0.98
CA GLY A 159 -32.04 26.02 0.24
C GLY A 159 -30.80 25.72 1.08
N GLY A 160 -30.68 26.32 2.27
CA GLY A 160 -29.52 26.12 3.16
C GLY A 160 -29.44 24.71 3.76
N ILE A 161 -30.59 24.11 4.10
CA ILE A 161 -30.65 22.71 4.55
C ILE A 161 -30.27 21.76 3.40
N SER A 162 -30.76 22.01 2.18
CA SER A 162 -30.40 21.21 1.02
C SER A 162 -28.90 21.29 0.69
N GLU A 163 -28.31 22.49 0.80
CA GLU A 163 -26.87 22.71 0.63
C GLU A 163 -26.07 21.92 1.67
N ALA A 164 -26.46 22.02 2.94
CA ALA A 164 -25.87 21.25 4.03
C ALA A 164 -25.88 19.74 3.70
N LEU A 165 -27.05 19.17 3.40
CA LEU A 165 -27.17 17.73 3.10
C LEU A 165 -26.31 17.30 1.91
N LEU A 166 -26.17 18.16 0.88
CA LEU A 166 -25.35 17.87 -0.28
C LEU A 166 -23.86 17.80 0.05
N THR A 167 -23.35 18.62 0.99
CA THR A 167 -21.94 18.53 1.42
C THR A 167 -21.63 17.19 2.07
N THR A 168 -22.54 16.66 2.92
CA THR A 168 -22.39 15.34 3.53
C THR A 168 -22.46 14.22 2.49
N ALA A 169 -23.44 14.28 1.57
CA ALA A 169 -23.53 13.30 0.49
C ALA A 169 -22.25 13.26 -0.36
N THR A 170 -21.66 14.42 -0.64
CA THR A 170 -20.40 14.54 -1.39
C THR A 170 -19.22 13.93 -0.61
N GLY A 171 -19.10 14.24 0.69
CA GLY A 171 -18.07 13.66 1.55
C GLY A 171 -18.12 12.13 1.60
N LEU A 172 -19.33 11.57 1.73
CA LEU A 172 -19.54 10.12 1.70
C LEU A 172 -19.22 9.51 0.33
N THR A 173 -19.60 10.20 -0.76
CA THR A 173 -19.32 9.76 -2.13
C THR A 173 -17.83 9.67 -2.41
N ILE A 174 -17.01 10.53 -1.79
CA ILE A 174 -15.54 10.44 -1.87
C ILE A 174 -15.03 9.33 -0.94
N ALA A 175 -15.49 9.29 0.31
CA ALA A 175 -14.95 8.42 1.33
C ALA A 175 -15.14 6.92 1.03
N ILE A 176 -16.32 6.51 0.58
CA ILE A 176 -16.65 5.10 0.32
C ILE A 176 -15.68 4.47 -0.68
N PRO A 177 -15.53 4.99 -1.91
CA PRO A 177 -14.56 4.45 -2.87
C PRO A 177 -13.12 4.59 -2.40
N THR A 178 -12.77 5.65 -1.66
CA THR A 178 -11.42 5.79 -1.08
C THR A 178 -11.11 4.65 -0.11
N MET A 179 -12.05 4.33 0.78
CA MET A 179 -11.89 3.27 1.78
C MET A 179 -11.78 1.89 1.13
N VAL A 180 -12.61 1.64 0.10
CA VAL A 180 -12.53 0.38 -0.66
C VAL A 180 -11.17 0.23 -1.32
N ALA A 181 -10.67 1.29 -1.97
CA ALA A 181 -9.35 1.26 -2.61
C ALA A 181 -8.22 1.09 -1.59
N TYR A 182 -8.26 1.82 -0.47
CA TYR A 182 -7.32 1.67 0.63
C TYR A 182 -7.24 0.22 1.12
N ASN A 183 -8.38 -0.38 1.50
CA ASN A 183 -8.43 -1.75 1.99
C ASN A 183 -7.95 -2.76 0.95
N TYR A 184 -8.27 -2.54 -0.32
CA TYR A 184 -7.83 -3.41 -1.42
C TYR A 184 -6.30 -3.41 -1.56
N PHE A 185 -5.69 -2.22 -1.59
CA PHE A 185 -4.24 -2.10 -1.74
C PHE A 185 -3.51 -2.56 -0.48
N ASP A 186 -4.02 -2.26 0.71
CA ASP A 186 -3.46 -2.69 2.00
C ASP A 186 -3.45 -4.22 2.13
N ALA A 187 -4.56 -4.87 1.79
CA ALA A 187 -4.63 -6.33 1.72
C ALA A 187 -3.63 -6.91 0.70
N ARG A 188 -3.35 -6.17 -0.39
CA ARG A 188 -2.38 -6.61 -1.39
C ARG A 188 -0.94 -6.48 -0.88
N VAL A 189 -0.57 -5.39 -0.19
CA VAL A 189 0.73 -5.26 0.48
C VAL A 189 0.92 -6.38 1.50
N SER A 190 -0.08 -6.61 2.36
CA SER A 190 -0.04 -7.67 3.36
C SER A 190 0.22 -9.05 2.76
N ARG A 191 -0.40 -9.36 1.60
CA ARG A 191 -0.13 -10.59 0.85
C ARG A 191 1.30 -10.68 0.35
N PHE A 192 1.88 -9.58 -0.15
CA PHE A 192 3.28 -9.55 -0.58
C PHE A 192 4.24 -9.79 0.59
N VAL A 193 3.97 -9.21 1.76
CA VAL A 193 4.78 -9.44 2.96
C VAL A 193 4.75 -10.92 3.38
N LEU A 194 3.56 -11.53 3.39
CA LEU A 194 3.43 -12.97 3.68
C LEU A 194 4.17 -13.84 2.65
N GLU A 195 4.09 -13.49 1.38
CA GLU A 195 4.78 -14.17 0.28
C GLU A 195 6.30 -14.09 0.45
N ILE A 196 6.84 -12.91 0.80
CA ILE A 196 8.26 -12.73 1.14
C ILE A 196 8.65 -13.66 2.30
N GLN A 197 7.87 -13.68 3.38
CA GLN A 197 8.18 -14.51 4.56
C GLN A 197 8.17 -16.01 4.25
N GLN A 198 7.18 -16.48 3.49
CA GLN A 198 7.06 -17.88 3.10
C GLN A 198 8.23 -18.33 2.23
N VAL A 199 8.50 -17.58 1.15
CA VAL A 199 9.58 -17.92 0.20
C VAL A 199 10.95 -17.79 0.85
N SER A 200 11.16 -16.77 1.69
CA SER A 200 12.41 -16.61 2.44
C SER A 200 12.66 -17.80 3.36
N THR A 201 11.64 -18.27 4.08
CA THR A 201 11.77 -19.42 4.97
C THR A 201 12.11 -20.70 4.19
N GLU A 202 11.46 -20.92 3.05
CA GLU A 202 11.74 -22.06 2.17
C GLU A 202 13.18 -22.04 1.66
N ILE A 203 13.63 -20.89 1.14
CA ILE A 203 14.99 -20.72 0.62
C ILE A 203 16.03 -20.92 1.71
N ILE A 204 15.87 -20.29 2.88
CA ILE A 204 16.84 -20.45 3.98
C ILE A 204 16.95 -21.92 4.40
N ASN A 205 15.82 -22.63 4.52
CA ASN A 205 15.85 -24.04 4.86
C ASN A 205 16.57 -24.87 3.77
N SER A 206 16.35 -24.56 2.49
CA SER A 206 17.05 -25.25 1.38
C SER A 206 18.56 -25.03 1.40
N LEU A 207 19.02 -23.81 1.70
CA LEU A 207 20.44 -23.45 1.81
C LEU A 207 21.14 -24.17 2.97
N LEU A 208 20.47 -24.27 4.11
CA LEU A 208 21.04 -24.92 5.30
C LEU A 208 20.99 -26.45 5.20
N LEU A 209 19.98 -27.02 4.54
CA LEU A 209 19.92 -28.47 4.28
C LEU A 209 20.99 -28.93 3.29
N GLY A 210 21.29 -28.13 2.24
CA GLY A 210 22.42 -28.39 1.34
C GLY A 210 23.75 -28.50 2.08
N ARG A 211 23.98 -27.63 3.08
CA ARG A 211 25.17 -27.65 3.94
C ARG A 211 25.29 -28.93 4.78
N SER A 212 24.17 -29.50 5.25
CA SER A 212 24.20 -30.76 6.03
C SER A 212 24.48 -31.99 5.17
N GLY A 213 24.23 -31.95 3.86
CA GLY A 213 24.56 -33.02 2.91
C GLY A 213 26.02 -32.99 2.43
N GLY A 214 26.61 -31.80 2.26
CA GLY A 214 28.00 -31.63 1.85
C GLY A 214 29.03 -31.99 2.92
N GLY A 215 28.68 -31.87 4.21
CA GLY A 215 29.58 -32.20 5.33
C GLY A 215 29.79 -33.70 5.59
N SER A 216 29.18 -34.60 4.81
CA SER A 216 29.37 -36.06 4.94
C SER A 216 30.23 -36.67 3.84
N ALA A 217 30.74 -35.86 2.90
CA ALA A 217 31.51 -36.34 1.74
C ALA A 217 33.03 -36.05 1.80
N GLU A 218 33.51 -35.28 2.79
CA GLU A 218 34.95 -35.10 3.03
C GLU A 218 35.33 -35.56 4.44
N ALA A 219 35.85 -36.79 4.48
CA ALA A 219 36.83 -37.37 5.42
C ALA A 219 36.58 -37.30 6.93
#